data_AF-A0A968SRV4-F1
#
_entry.id   AF-A0A968SRV4-F1
#
_cell.length_a   1.000
_cell.length_b   1.000
_cell.length_c   1.000
_cell.angle_alpha   90.00
_cell.angle_beta   90.00
_cell.angle_gamma   90.00
#
_symmetry.space_group_name_H-M   'P 1'
#
loop_
_entity.id
_entity.type
_entity.pdbx_description
1 polymer ?
#
loop_
_entity_poly.entity_id
_entity_poly.type
_entity_poly.pdbx_seq_one_letter_code
_entity_poly.pdbx_strand_id
1 'polypeptide(L)'
;MSTLSGRFAALLILCPGLLWGFGTSTQAQGFLPGDINGDAQVTQTDLNLLRAYLQGTQPLVGSQIRAADITQDGQVTEADLALLEQQVQAQANAPDSQVRLNSAYSGQVIDQQTGQPLSDVEVAVPGAGISVRTDAQGRFQLPQDVPNDQILTVRVENYLPFSQTTDQRPSAPMQVQLERFNPTTTLILESDVVRLGDNQYSQQSAAAGQFQLAAQGIEITRSFTLNQSPNQSPILQIGSLIGLDTAEAYRAGQSRIPSADMSPLEVIVNGTPVQTVALGGNNIRIPLPLSALRSGLNTVVLRTGRTRQMAQAGGVPVSIPIFGGNLRVNVNVGGGQGGSWVDHDDIQLANVVVDLPEF
;
A
#
# COMPACT_ATOMS: atom_id res chain seq x y z
N MET A 1 44.02 6.78 -69.46
CA MET A 1 45.33 6.34 -68.94
C MET A 1 45.98 7.60 -68.38
N SER A 2 46.14 7.85 -67.08
CA SER A 2 46.50 6.97 -65.98
C SER A 2 46.04 7.59 -64.64
N THR A 3 45.92 6.73 -63.64
CA THR A 3 45.29 6.83 -62.33
C THR A 3 46.12 7.49 -61.21
N LEU A 4 45.43 8.00 -60.18
CA LEU A 4 45.57 7.82 -58.70
C LEU A 4 45.11 9.12 -58.00
N SER A 5 43.99 9.17 -57.27
CA SER A 5 43.63 8.55 -55.98
C SER A 5 44.36 9.14 -54.77
N GLY A 6 43.60 9.66 -53.80
CA GLY A 6 44.06 9.87 -52.41
C GLY A 6 43.63 11.20 -51.77
N ARG A 7 42.46 11.21 -51.11
CA ARG A 7 41.84 12.32 -50.37
C ARG A 7 42.57 12.63 -49.05
N PHE A 8 42.54 13.89 -48.57
CA PHE A 8 42.21 14.24 -47.17
C PHE A 8 41.93 15.74 -46.97
N ALA A 9 40.84 16.00 -46.23
CA ALA A 9 40.50 17.13 -45.36
C ALA A 9 40.37 18.57 -45.92
N ALA A 10 39.12 19.03 -46.05
CA ALA A 10 38.75 20.45 -46.04
C ALA A 10 37.54 20.68 -45.09
N LEU A 11 37.89 21.11 -43.89
CA LEU A 11 37.36 22.23 -43.09
C LEU A 11 36.01 22.91 -43.47
N LEU A 12 35.13 23.02 -42.45
CA LEU A 12 34.50 24.26 -41.91
C LEU A 12 32.94 24.44 -41.94
N ILE A 13 32.42 24.79 -40.75
CA ILE A 13 31.23 25.58 -40.30
C ILE A 13 29.77 25.04 -40.43
N LEU A 14 29.06 24.91 -39.29
CA LEU A 14 27.97 25.78 -38.75
C LEU A 14 26.96 25.00 -37.86
N CYS A 15 26.93 25.31 -36.56
CA CYS A 15 25.80 25.07 -35.64
C CYS A 15 24.64 26.05 -35.95
N PRO A 16 23.36 25.85 -35.54
CA PRO A 16 22.88 25.01 -34.44
C PRO A 16 21.66 24.12 -34.76
N GLY A 17 21.71 22.88 -34.28
CA GLY A 17 20.51 22.08 -34.03
C GLY A 17 20.11 22.23 -32.56
N LEU A 18 18.88 22.68 -32.30
CA LEU A 18 18.20 22.39 -31.04
C LEU A 18 16.80 21.87 -31.40
N LEU A 19 16.74 20.56 -31.63
CA LEU A 19 15.52 19.79 -31.62
C LEU A 19 15.39 19.12 -30.24
N TRP A 20 14.31 19.47 -29.53
CA TRP A 20 13.52 18.65 -28.60
C TRP A 20 14.29 17.83 -27.55
N GLY A 21 14.60 18.48 -26.42
CA GLY A 21 14.77 17.78 -25.16
C GLY A 21 13.42 17.56 -24.50
N PHE A 22 12.84 16.36 -24.64
CA PHE A 22 11.84 15.88 -23.70
C PHE A 22 12.50 15.86 -22.32
N GLY A 23 12.06 16.73 -21.43
CA GLY A 23 12.36 16.61 -20.01
C GLY A 23 11.67 15.35 -19.51
N THR A 24 12.38 14.22 -19.53
CA THR A 24 12.03 13.11 -18.66
C THR A 24 12.26 13.62 -17.25
N SER A 25 11.18 13.98 -16.56
CA SER A 25 11.19 14.05 -15.11
C SER A 25 11.44 12.63 -14.61
N THR A 26 12.72 12.28 -14.48
CA THR A 26 13.16 11.08 -13.77
C THR A 26 12.60 11.23 -12.36
N GLN A 27 11.53 10.49 -12.07
CA GLN A 27 11.04 10.38 -10.71
C GLN A 27 12.21 9.88 -9.88
N ALA A 28 12.49 10.59 -8.78
CA ALA A 28 13.47 10.15 -7.81
C ALA A 28 12.93 8.84 -7.20
N GLN A 29 13.37 7.73 -7.79
CA GLN A 29 13.17 6.39 -7.25
C GLN A 29 13.82 6.38 -5.88
N GLY A 30 13.02 6.17 -4.83
CA GLY A 30 13.48 6.20 -3.46
C GLY A 30 14.50 5.08 -3.24
N PHE A 31 15.67 5.44 -2.72
CA PHE A 31 16.67 4.48 -2.28
C PHE A 31 16.06 3.64 -1.15
N LEU A 32 16.22 2.31 -1.22
CA LEU A 32 15.81 1.41 -0.15
C LEU A 32 16.81 1.54 1.02
N PRO A 33 16.39 1.37 2.29
CA PRO A 33 17.32 1.25 3.40
C PRO A 33 18.34 0.12 3.13
N GLY A 34 19.64 0.44 3.18
CA GLY A 34 20.75 -0.45 2.87
C GLY A 34 21.22 -0.46 1.40
N ASP A 35 20.44 0.10 0.46
CA ASP A 35 20.82 0.25 -0.95
C ASP A 35 21.46 1.63 -1.16
N ILE A 36 22.78 1.70 -0.99
CA ILE A 36 23.52 2.97 -0.95
C ILE A 36 23.96 3.37 -2.36
N ASN A 37 24.11 2.43 -3.29
CA ASN A 37 24.47 2.71 -4.67
C ASN A 37 23.24 3.00 -5.58
N GLY A 38 22.03 2.69 -5.13
CA GLY A 38 20.76 2.97 -5.82
C GLY A 38 20.43 1.96 -6.92
N ASP A 39 20.98 0.74 -6.86
CA ASP A 39 20.77 -0.32 -7.86
C ASP A 39 19.62 -1.28 -7.50
N ALA A 40 18.89 -0.97 -6.42
CA ALA A 40 17.80 -1.76 -5.85
C ALA A 40 18.23 -3.11 -5.25
N GLN A 41 19.52 -3.35 -5.04
CA GLN A 41 20.05 -4.55 -4.38
C GLN A 41 20.92 -4.15 -3.20
N VAL A 42 20.63 -4.71 -2.02
CA VAL A 42 21.53 -4.58 -0.87
C VAL A 42 22.63 -5.63 -1.00
N THR A 43 23.88 -5.23 -1.23
CA THR A 43 24.99 -6.15 -1.50
C THR A 43 26.26 -5.76 -0.77
N GLN A 44 27.34 -6.54 -0.95
CA GLN A 44 28.67 -6.20 -0.46
C GLN A 44 29.18 -4.84 -1.00
N THR A 45 28.65 -4.38 -2.13
CA THR A 45 28.98 -3.08 -2.72
C THR A 45 28.53 -1.93 -1.82
N ASP A 46 27.31 -2.00 -1.29
CA ASP A 46 26.74 -1.00 -0.38
C ASP A 46 27.47 -0.99 0.96
N LEU A 47 27.81 -2.18 1.45
CA LEU A 47 28.59 -2.36 2.68
C LEU A 47 29.97 -1.68 2.56
N ASN A 48 30.62 -1.79 1.40
CA ASN A 48 31.89 -1.11 1.15
C ASN A 48 31.73 0.42 1.08
N LEU A 49 30.64 0.92 0.51
CA LEU A 49 30.32 2.35 0.48
C LEU A 49 30.10 2.91 1.89
N LEU A 50 29.37 2.17 2.75
CA LEU A 50 29.14 2.58 4.13
C LEU A 50 30.43 2.58 4.95
N ARG A 51 31.30 1.57 4.79
CA ARG A 51 32.61 1.55 5.47
C ARG A 51 33.51 2.71 5.03
N ALA A 52 33.54 3.01 3.73
CA ALA A 52 34.33 4.14 3.21
C ALA A 52 33.85 5.48 3.75
N TYR A 53 32.53 5.63 3.94
CA TYR A 53 31.94 6.79 4.58
C TYR A 53 32.33 6.91 6.05
N LEU A 54 32.18 5.84 6.84
CA LEU A 54 32.55 5.83 8.26
C LEU A 54 34.05 6.06 8.49
N GLN A 55 34.90 5.68 7.53
CA GLN A 55 36.34 5.92 7.54
C GLN A 55 36.74 7.31 7.00
N GLY A 56 35.79 8.10 6.52
CA GLY A 56 36.03 9.44 5.96
C GLY A 56 36.78 9.44 4.62
N THR A 57 36.84 8.29 3.93
CA THR A 57 37.55 8.15 2.65
C THR A 57 36.65 8.43 1.45
N GLN A 58 35.33 8.31 1.61
CA GLN A 58 34.35 8.64 0.58
C GLN A 58 33.06 9.24 1.17
N PRO A 59 32.66 10.46 0.80
CA PRO A 59 31.40 11.04 1.29
C PRO A 59 30.19 10.40 0.60
N LEU A 60 29.10 10.21 1.36
CA LEU A 60 27.77 9.89 0.82
C LEU A 60 27.02 11.18 0.51
N VAL A 61 26.21 11.19 -0.55
CA VAL A 61 25.47 12.39 -0.97
C VAL A 61 23.96 12.15 -1.01
N GLY A 62 23.20 13.18 -0.59
CA GLY A 62 21.76 13.26 -0.79
C GLY A 62 20.99 12.05 -0.26
N SER A 63 20.42 11.25 -1.16
CA SER A 63 19.62 10.07 -0.86
C SER A 63 20.42 8.91 -0.28
N GLN A 64 21.72 8.82 -0.55
CA GLN A 64 22.59 7.77 -0.03
C GLN A 64 22.72 7.84 1.50
N ILE A 65 22.63 9.05 2.08
CA ILE A 65 22.66 9.25 3.53
C ILE A 65 21.41 8.64 4.18
N ARG A 66 20.25 8.77 3.53
CA ARG A 66 19.00 8.16 4.00
C ARG A 66 18.99 6.64 3.82
N ALA A 67 19.61 6.15 2.76
CA ALA A 67 19.79 4.71 2.55
C ALA A 67 20.77 4.10 3.56
N ALA A 68 21.78 4.87 3.96
CA ALA A 68 22.80 4.45 4.91
C ALA A 68 22.38 4.53 6.39
N ASP A 69 21.34 5.30 6.72
CA ASP A 69 20.71 5.35 8.05
C ASP A 69 19.66 4.24 8.14
N ILE A 70 20.13 3.04 8.47
CA ILE A 70 19.34 1.80 8.51
C ILE A 70 18.61 1.67 9.85
N THR A 71 19.19 2.20 10.93
CA THR A 71 18.53 2.28 12.24
C THR A 71 17.43 3.34 12.29
N GLN A 72 17.42 4.27 11.32
CA GLN A 72 16.50 5.41 11.21
C GLN A 72 16.55 6.34 12.43
N ASP A 73 17.71 6.43 13.08
CA ASP A 73 17.93 7.31 14.22
C ASP A 73 18.43 8.71 13.82
N GLY A 74 18.60 8.94 12.52
CA GLY A 74 19.06 10.19 11.94
C GLY A 74 20.59 10.32 11.89
N GLN A 75 21.34 9.28 12.25
CA GLN A 75 22.81 9.26 12.24
C GLN A 75 23.32 8.02 11.50
N VAL A 76 24.27 8.20 10.59
CA VAL A 76 24.95 7.09 9.91
C VAL A 76 26.19 6.70 10.72
N THR A 77 26.13 5.58 11.43
CA THR A 77 27.10 5.13 12.44
C THR A 77 27.50 3.66 12.26
N GLU A 78 28.34 3.14 13.16
CA GLU A 78 28.69 1.71 13.18
C GLU A 78 27.48 0.81 13.46
N ALA A 79 26.39 1.34 14.05
CA ALA A 79 25.16 0.58 14.26
C ALA A 79 24.49 0.23 12.91
N ASP A 80 24.51 1.16 11.96
CA ASP A 80 24.02 0.93 10.60
C ASP A 80 24.89 -0.06 9.85
N LEU A 81 26.21 0.05 10.02
CA LEU A 81 27.16 -0.90 9.44
C LEU A 81 26.91 -2.32 9.96
N ALA A 82 26.67 -2.49 11.25
CA ALA A 82 26.38 -3.81 11.83
C ALA A 82 25.08 -4.42 11.28
N LEU A 83 24.03 -3.60 11.10
CA LEU A 83 22.78 -4.04 10.48
C LEU A 83 22.96 -4.39 9.00
N LEU A 84 23.71 -3.58 8.25
CA LEU A 84 24.01 -3.83 6.84
C LEU A 84 24.85 -5.10 6.67
N GLU A 85 25.85 -5.30 7.52
CA GLU A 85 26.66 -6.53 7.59
C GLU A 85 25.80 -7.75 7.88
N GLN A 86 24.85 -7.66 8.82
CA GLN A 86 23.92 -8.74 9.10
C GLN A 86 23.01 -9.05 7.90
N GLN A 87 22.52 -8.04 7.19
CA GLN A 87 21.68 -8.20 6.00
C GLN A 87 22.44 -8.85 4.84
N VAL A 88 23.62 -8.33 4.51
CA VAL A 88 24.47 -8.87 3.45
C VAL A 88 24.96 -10.28 3.79
N GLN A 89 25.31 -10.55 5.05
CA GLN A 89 25.71 -11.88 5.48
C GLN A 89 24.54 -12.87 5.49
N ALA A 90 23.33 -12.42 5.81
CA ALA A 90 22.12 -13.24 5.69
C ALA A 90 21.82 -13.61 4.22
N GLN A 91 22.09 -12.70 3.29
CA GLN A 91 21.99 -12.95 1.85
C GLN A 91 23.13 -13.82 1.32
N ALA A 92 24.36 -13.66 1.82
CA ALA A 92 25.55 -14.42 1.40
C ALA A 92 25.61 -15.85 1.99
N ASN A 93 24.96 -16.08 3.14
CA ASN A 93 24.82 -17.41 3.76
C ASN A 93 23.62 -18.20 3.22
N ALA A 94 22.93 -17.69 2.20
CA ALA A 94 21.98 -18.48 1.43
C ALA A 94 22.77 -19.44 0.52
N PRO A 95 22.72 -20.77 0.73
CA PRO A 95 23.41 -21.70 -0.16
C PRO A 95 22.79 -21.63 -1.55
N ASP A 96 23.65 -21.42 -2.55
CA ASP A 96 23.32 -21.44 -3.96
C ASP A 96 22.62 -22.77 -4.33
N SER A 97 21.52 -22.67 -5.09
CA SER A 97 20.81 -23.79 -5.71
C SER A 97 20.28 -24.90 -4.78
N GLN A 98 19.69 -24.53 -3.65
CA GLN A 98 18.50 -25.23 -3.14
C GLN A 98 17.62 -24.20 -2.45
N VAL A 99 16.63 -23.76 -3.21
CA VAL A 99 15.52 -22.93 -2.75
C VAL A 99 15.04 -23.46 -1.41
N ARG A 100 15.25 -22.72 -0.33
CA ARG A 100 14.40 -22.91 0.85
C ARG A 100 13.02 -22.48 0.34
N LEU A 101 12.15 -23.45 0.07
CA LEU A 101 10.77 -23.29 -0.39
C LEU A 101 9.85 -23.62 0.78
N ASN A 102 9.55 -22.64 1.64
CA ASN A 102 8.51 -22.84 2.66
C ASN A 102 7.50 -21.70 2.72
N SER A 103 7.46 -20.81 1.72
CA SER A 103 6.34 -19.87 1.65
C SER A 103 5.05 -20.66 1.42
N ALA A 104 4.17 -20.64 2.41
CA ALA A 104 2.85 -21.26 2.34
C ALA A 104 1.97 -20.62 1.25
N TYR A 105 2.33 -19.42 0.78
CA TYR A 105 1.64 -18.71 -0.30
C TYR A 105 2.23 -19.07 -1.65
N SER A 106 1.85 -20.25 -2.11
CA SER A 106 2.05 -20.73 -3.47
C SER A 106 0.71 -21.11 -4.07
N GLY A 107 0.65 -21.23 -5.38
CA GLY A 107 -0.60 -21.61 -6.01
C GLY A 107 -0.55 -21.61 -7.52
N GLN A 108 -1.76 -21.68 -8.09
CA GLN A 108 -2.00 -21.59 -9.51
C GLN A 108 -3.11 -20.57 -9.77
N VAL A 109 -2.94 -19.75 -10.81
CA VAL A 109 -3.97 -18.88 -11.33
C VAL A 109 -4.55 -19.49 -12.60
N ILE A 110 -5.87 -19.59 -12.67
CA ILE A 110 -6.61 -20.14 -13.80
C ILE A 110 -7.72 -19.19 -14.24
N ASP A 111 -8.10 -19.27 -15.51
CA ASP A 111 -9.32 -18.66 -16.03
C ASP A 111 -10.53 -19.41 -15.46
N GLN A 112 -11.44 -18.69 -14.81
CA GLN A 112 -12.58 -19.26 -14.08
C GLN A 112 -13.53 -20.07 -14.98
N GLN A 113 -13.69 -19.66 -16.24
CA GLN A 113 -14.66 -20.29 -17.15
C GLN A 113 -14.07 -21.53 -17.83
N THR A 114 -12.82 -21.44 -18.27
CA THR A 114 -12.17 -22.48 -19.08
C THR A 114 -11.29 -23.43 -18.26
N GLY A 115 -10.91 -23.05 -17.05
CA GLY A 115 -9.95 -23.77 -16.22
C GLY A 115 -8.51 -23.72 -16.73
N GLN A 116 -8.23 -22.93 -17.77
CA GLN A 116 -6.88 -22.84 -18.35
C GLN A 116 -5.95 -22.05 -17.43
N PRO A 117 -4.69 -22.49 -17.27
CA PRO A 117 -3.70 -21.72 -16.52
C PRO A 117 -3.39 -20.38 -17.17
N LEU A 118 -3.26 -19.34 -16.34
CA LEU A 118 -2.95 -17.99 -16.79
C LEU A 118 -1.49 -17.66 -16.48
N SER A 119 -0.70 -17.44 -17.53
CA SER A 119 0.70 -17.02 -17.44
C SER A 119 0.85 -15.51 -17.32
N ASP A 120 1.98 -15.05 -16.78
CA ASP A 120 2.33 -13.64 -16.66
C ASP A 120 1.30 -12.82 -15.84
N VAL A 121 0.59 -13.49 -14.93
CA VAL A 121 -0.30 -12.86 -13.96
C VAL A 121 0.53 -12.32 -12.82
N GLU A 122 0.35 -11.05 -12.48
CA GLU A 122 0.95 -10.45 -11.29
C GLU A 122 0.25 -10.97 -10.04
N VAL A 123 1.04 -11.53 -9.10
CA VAL A 123 0.61 -11.87 -7.74
C VAL A 123 1.45 -11.05 -6.79
N ALA A 124 0.82 -10.12 -6.07
CA ALA A 124 1.52 -9.13 -5.26
C ALA A 124 0.95 -9.03 -3.84
N VAL A 125 1.79 -8.63 -2.91
CA VAL A 125 1.42 -8.16 -1.57
C VAL A 125 1.99 -6.74 -1.45
N PRO A 126 1.29 -5.71 -1.96
CA PRO A 126 1.87 -4.38 -2.13
C PRO A 126 2.37 -3.77 -0.82
N GLY A 127 1.68 -4.02 0.29
CA GLY A 127 2.10 -3.53 1.61
C GLY A 127 3.37 -4.16 2.17
N ALA A 128 3.85 -5.25 1.56
CA ALA A 128 5.13 -5.88 1.88
C ALA A 128 6.19 -5.66 0.78
N GLY A 129 5.87 -4.91 -0.29
CA GLY A 129 6.76 -4.74 -1.44
C GLY A 129 7.02 -6.03 -2.23
N ILE A 130 6.18 -7.06 -2.05
CA ILE A 130 6.34 -8.35 -2.72
C ILE A 130 5.53 -8.34 -4.01
N SER A 131 6.15 -8.71 -5.13
CA SER A 131 5.45 -8.98 -6.39
C SER A 131 6.17 -10.11 -7.14
N VAL A 132 5.41 -11.08 -7.64
CA VAL A 132 5.88 -12.17 -8.51
C VAL A 132 4.94 -12.31 -9.70
N ARG A 133 5.37 -13.06 -10.70
CA ARG A 133 4.54 -13.37 -11.88
C ARG A 133 4.36 -14.87 -12.04
N THR A 134 3.19 -15.30 -12.52
CA THR A 134 2.94 -16.71 -12.79
C THR A 134 3.72 -17.22 -13.98
N ASP A 135 4.12 -18.50 -13.92
CA ASP A 135 4.77 -19.19 -15.05
C ASP A 135 3.77 -19.59 -16.16
N ALA A 136 4.25 -20.27 -17.20
CA ALA A 136 3.41 -20.76 -18.31
C ALA A 136 2.32 -21.77 -17.89
N GLN A 137 2.45 -22.37 -16.71
CA GLN A 137 1.45 -23.26 -16.11
C GLN A 137 0.59 -22.53 -15.08
N GLY A 138 0.66 -21.19 -15.03
CA GLY A 138 -0.08 -20.34 -14.12
C GLY A 138 0.37 -20.45 -12.67
N ARG A 139 1.51 -21.09 -12.39
CA ARG A 139 1.97 -21.33 -11.03
C ARG A 139 2.71 -20.11 -10.50
N PHE A 140 2.52 -19.79 -9.24
CA PHE A 140 3.28 -18.77 -8.53
C PHE A 140 3.75 -19.29 -7.17
N GLN A 141 4.78 -18.63 -6.65
CA GLN A 141 5.30 -18.85 -5.31
C GLN A 141 5.77 -17.49 -4.80
N LEU A 142 5.15 -16.97 -3.74
CA LEU A 142 5.66 -15.77 -3.08
C LEU A 142 6.97 -16.10 -2.35
N PRO A 143 7.89 -15.12 -2.18
CA PRO A 143 9.05 -15.24 -1.30
C PRO A 143 8.67 -15.67 0.11
N GLN A 144 9.64 -16.18 0.88
CA GLN A 144 9.41 -16.55 2.29
C GLN A 144 9.01 -15.31 3.11
N ASP A 145 8.18 -15.55 4.13
CA ASP A 145 7.69 -14.55 5.10
C ASP A 145 6.73 -13.48 4.56
N VAL A 146 5.64 -13.90 3.89
CA VAL A 146 4.48 -13.02 3.67
C VAL A 146 3.90 -12.61 5.04
N PRO A 147 3.85 -11.29 5.37
CA PRO A 147 3.29 -10.85 6.63
C PRO A 147 1.80 -11.18 6.72
N ASN A 148 1.32 -11.52 7.91
CA ASN A 148 -0.10 -11.73 8.15
C ASN A 148 -0.89 -10.41 8.02
N ASP A 149 -2.20 -10.55 7.82
CA ASP A 149 -3.21 -9.48 7.77
C ASP A 149 -3.06 -8.52 6.58
N GLN A 150 -2.21 -8.78 5.58
CA GLN A 150 -1.98 -7.93 4.42
C GLN A 150 -2.98 -8.23 3.30
N ILE A 151 -3.09 -7.33 2.32
CA ILE A 151 -3.83 -7.62 1.08
C ILE A 151 -2.89 -8.23 0.03
N LEU A 152 -3.22 -9.45 -0.39
CA LEU A 152 -2.70 -10.09 -1.60
C LEU A 152 -3.60 -9.72 -2.78
N THR A 153 -3.02 -9.27 -3.88
CA THR A 153 -3.71 -8.95 -5.14
C THR A 153 -3.24 -9.85 -6.27
N VAL A 154 -4.16 -10.26 -7.15
CA VAL A 154 -3.86 -11.03 -8.36
C VAL A 154 -4.45 -10.32 -9.57
N ARG A 155 -3.61 -9.99 -10.56
CA ARG A 155 -4.00 -9.12 -11.68
C ARG A 155 -3.35 -9.52 -12.99
N VAL A 156 -4.13 -9.45 -14.05
CA VAL A 156 -3.68 -9.59 -15.43
C VAL A 156 -4.65 -8.83 -16.33
N GLU A 157 -4.18 -8.36 -17.48
CA GLU A 157 -4.99 -7.65 -18.45
C GLU A 157 -6.21 -8.48 -18.89
N ASN A 158 -7.36 -7.82 -19.10
CA ASN A 158 -8.62 -8.43 -19.55
C ASN A 158 -9.32 -9.34 -18.54
N TYR A 159 -8.89 -9.36 -17.28
CA TYR A 159 -9.54 -10.08 -16.19
C TYR A 159 -9.95 -9.12 -15.07
N LEU A 160 -10.99 -9.48 -14.31
CA LEU A 160 -11.34 -8.79 -13.08
C LEU A 160 -10.22 -8.98 -12.04
N PRO A 161 -9.82 -7.91 -11.33
CA PRO A 161 -8.78 -8.03 -10.33
C PRO A 161 -9.29 -8.83 -9.11
N PHE A 162 -8.44 -9.69 -8.57
CA PHE A 162 -8.74 -10.49 -7.38
C PHE A 162 -7.91 -9.99 -6.19
N SER A 163 -8.49 -10.05 -4.99
CA SER A 163 -7.76 -9.78 -3.76
C SER A 163 -8.22 -10.69 -2.62
N GLN A 164 -7.32 -10.97 -1.69
CA GLN A 164 -7.65 -11.59 -0.41
C GLN A 164 -6.69 -11.14 0.70
N THR A 165 -7.06 -11.40 1.95
CA THR A 165 -6.21 -11.20 3.12
C THR A 165 -5.19 -12.35 3.33
N THR A 166 -4.04 -12.05 3.93
CA THR A 166 -2.96 -13.01 4.27
C THR A 166 -2.97 -13.47 5.73
N ASP A 167 -4.09 -13.28 6.44
CA ASP A 167 -4.28 -13.65 7.85
C ASP A 167 -4.36 -15.17 8.09
N GLN A 168 -4.61 -15.96 7.04
CA GLN A 168 -4.62 -17.41 7.10
C GLN A 168 -3.59 -18.00 6.15
N ARG A 169 -2.46 -18.47 6.70
CA ARG A 169 -1.49 -19.26 5.94
C ARG A 169 -2.21 -20.44 5.30
N PRO A 170 -2.23 -20.57 3.95
CA PRO A 170 -2.92 -21.66 3.30
C PRO A 170 -2.35 -22.99 3.77
N SER A 171 -3.21 -23.93 4.15
CA SER A 171 -2.81 -25.31 4.46
C SER A 171 -2.49 -26.12 3.21
N ALA A 172 -2.86 -25.61 2.03
CA ALA A 172 -2.60 -26.18 0.71
C ALA A 172 -2.34 -25.05 -0.30
N PRO A 173 -1.70 -25.34 -1.45
CA PRO A 173 -1.51 -24.36 -2.51
C PRO A 173 -2.83 -23.71 -2.93
N MET A 174 -2.80 -22.40 -3.13
CA MET A 174 -3.94 -21.61 -3.54
C MET A 174 -4.33 -21.93 -4.98
N GLN A 175 -5.63 -21.94 -5.27
CA GLN A 175 -6.14 -21.92 -6.63
C GLN A 175 -6.95 -20.64 -6.82
N VAL A 176 -6.38 -19.67 -7.51
CA VAL A 176 -7.03 -18.39 -7.79
C VAL A 176 -7.73 -18.50 -9.15
N GLN A 177 -9.01 -18.20 -9.18
CA GLN A 177 -9.83 -18.23 -10.40
C GLN A 177 -10.13 -16.79 -10.79
N LEU A 178 -9.71 -16.38 -11.99
CA LEU A 178 -9.99 -15.04 -12.50
C LEU A 178 -11.12 -15.09 -13.51
N GLU A 179 -12.10 -14.21 -13.31
CA GLU A 179 -13.17 -13.97 -14.27
C GLU A 179 -12.70 -12.99 -15.35
N ARG A 180 -13.10 -13.23 -16.60
CA ARG A 180 -12.82 -12.29 -17.68
C ARG A 180 -13.58 -10.99 -17.47
N PHE A 181 -12.88 -9.87 -17.64
CA PHE A 181 -13.50 -8.57 -17.54
C PHE A 181 -14.53 -8.37 -18.66
N ASN A 182 -15.75 -7.99 -18.29
CA ASN A 182 -16.78 -7.57 -19.23
C ASN A 182 -17.28 -6.16 -18.87
N PRO A 183 -16.99 -5.14 -19.70
CA PRO A 183 -17.37 -3.75 -19.41
C PRO A 183 -18.88 -3.50 -19.48
N THR A 184 -19.69 -4.44 -19.98
CA THR A 184 -21.15 -4.29 -19.99
C THR A 184 -21.79 -4.72 -18.67
N THR A 185 -21.12 -5.57 -17.90
CA THR A 185 -21.63 -6.13 -16.64
C THR A 185 -20.85 -5.66 -15.43
N THR A 186 -19.63 -5.16 -15.60
CA THR A 186 -18.78 -4.75 -14.48
C THR A 186 -18.01 -3.48 -14.84
N LEU A 187 -17.91 -2.56 -13.89
CA LEU A 187 -17.09 -1.35 -13.97
C LEU A 187 -15.99 -1.43 -12.93
N ILE A 188 -14.72 -1.33 -13.35
CA ILE A 188 -13.58 -1.29 -12.43
C ILE A 188 -13.35 0.17 -12.02
N LEU A 189 -13.50 0.47 -10.73
CA LEU A 189 -13.30 1.81 -10.19
C LEU A 189 -11.90 1.98 -9.59
N GLU A 190 -11.36 0.92 -9.00
CA GLU A 190 -10.03 0.87 -8.42
C GLU A 190 -9.51 -0.57 -8.45
N SER A 191 -8.28 -0.78 -8.90
CA SER A 191 -7.62 -2.09 -8.98
C SER A 191 -6.35 -2.18 -8.14
N ASP A 192 -5.90 -1.06 -7.58
CA ASP A 192 -4.76 -0.99 -6.67
C ASP A 192 -5.23 -1.11 -5.21
N VAL A 193 -4.25 -1.37 -4.33
CA VAL A 193 -4.45 -1.22 -2.88
C VAL A 193 -4.45 0.27 -2.56
N VAL A 194 -5.54 0.73 -1.98
CA VAL A 194 -5.71 2.09 -1.49
C VAL A 194 -5.59 2.10 0.03
N ARG A 195 -4.90 3.11 0.54
CA ARG A 195 -4.75 3.38 1.97
C ARG A 195 -5.47 4.66 2.30
N LEU A 196 -6.34 4.62 3.31
CA LEU A 196 -7.07 5.78 3.79
C LEU A 196 -6.89 5.94 5.28
N GLY A 197 -6.96 7.18 5.76
CA GLY A 197 -6.76 7.54 7.16
C GLY A 197 -5.96 8.84 7.28
N ASP A 198 -5.53 9.15 8.49
CA ASP A 198 -4.71 10.31 8.83
C ASP A 198 -3.26 9.92 9.21
N ASN A 199 -2.91 8.64 9.12
CA ASN A 199 -1.65 8.04 9.56
C ASN A 199 -1.42 8.14 11.07
N GLN A 200 -2.48 8.32 11.87
CA GLN A 200 -2.41 8.36 13.34
C GLN A 200 -2.91 7.06 13.97
N TYR A 201 -2.26 5.94 13.67
CA TYR A 201 -2.65 4.63 14.21
C TYR A 201 -1.80 4.21 15.43
N SER A 202 -2.39 3.37 16.29
CA SER A 202 -1.69 2.73 17.41
C SER A 202 -1.12 1.38 17.01
N GLN A 203 -0.14 0.83 17.75
CA GLN A 203 0.31 -0.56 17.51
C GLN A 203 -0.77 -1.62 17.78
N GLN A 204 -1.85 -1.23 18.47
CA GLN A 204 -2.99 -2.07 18.78
C GLN A 204 -4.09 -2.00 17.70
N SER A 205 -3.98 -1.09 16.74
CA SER A 205 -4.89 -0.96 15.60
C SER A 205 -4.87 -2.21 14.72
N ALA A 206 -6.00 -2.52 14.09
CA ALA A 206 -6.07 -3.58 13.09
C ALA A 206 -5.05 -3.29 11.97
N ALA A 207 -4.27 -4.29 11.55
CA ALA A 207 -3.23 -4.15 10.53
C ALA A 207 -2.16 -3.05 10.78
N ALA A 208 -1.95 -2.58 12.02
CA ALA A 208 -1.02 -1.51 12.38
C ALA A 208 0.41 -1.65 11.83
N GLY A 209 0.93 -2.89 11.76
CA GLY A 209 2.28 -3.20 11.28
C GLY A 209 2.49 -3.01 9.77
N GLN A 210 1.44 -2.61 9.04
CA GLN A 210 1.41 -2.63 7.57
C GLN A 210 1.39 -1.25 6.96
N PHE A 211 1.24 -0.20 7.78
CA PHE A 211 1.09 1.20 7.40
C PHE A 211 2.44 1.88 7.07
N GLN A 212 3.27 1.23 6.25
CA GLN A 212 4.60 1.75 5.85
C GLN A 212 4.53 2.80 4.73
N LEU A 213 3.37 2.99 4.10
CA LEU A 213 3.12 3.96 3.03
C LEU A 213 2.01 4.92 3.48
N ALA A 214 2.18 6.20 3.17
CA ALA A 214 1.24 7.25 3.56
C ALA A 214 -0.17 7.04 3.02
N ALA A 215 -1.18 7.32 3.84
CA ALA A 215 -2.58 7.36 3.46
C ALA A 215 -2.82 8.40 2.35
N GLN A 216 -3.73 8.08 1.43
CA GLN A 216 -4.13 8.94 0.31
C GLN A 216 -5.13 10.04 0.73
N GLY A 217 -5.46 10.09 2.02
CA GLY A 217 -6.48 10.96 2.64
C GLY A 217 -7.47 10.14 3.46
N ILE A 218 -8.47 10.79 4.06
CA ILE A 218 -9.52 10.13 4.85
C ILE A 218 -10.65 9.55 3.97
N GLU A 219 -10.61 9.80 2.66
CA GLU A 219 -11.60 9.28 1.72
C GLU A 219 -11.00 9.13 0.32
N ILE A 220 -11.56 8.21 -0.47
CA ILE A 220 -11.39 8.19 -1.93
C ILE A 220 -12.71 8.49 -2.62
N THR A 221 -12.63 9.24 -3.70
CA THR A 221 -13.73 9.39 -4.65
C THR A 221 -13.38 8.68 -5.94
N ARG A 222 -14.30 7.85 -6.44
CA ARG A 222 -14.26 7.28 -7.78
C ARG A 222 -15.54 7.62 -8.53
N SER A 223 -15.43 7.72 -9.84
CA SER A 223 -16.56 8.08 -10.72
C SER A 223 -16.83 6.96 -11.71
N PHE A 224 -18.09 6.79 -12.08
CA PHE A 224 -18.51 5.86 -13.12
C PHE A 224 -19.72 6.40 -13.87
N THR A 225 -19.94 5.91 -15.09
CA THR A 225 -21.05 6.36 -15.94
C THR A 225 -22.03 5.23 -16.16
N LEU A 226 -23.32 5.53 -16.00
CA LEU A 226 -24.41 4.63 -16.36
C LEU A 226 -25.08 5.16 -17.63
N ASN A 227 -25.19 4.32 -18.66
CA ASN A 227 -25.82 4.71 -19.92
C ASN A 227 -27.34 4.93 -19.78
N GLN A 228 -27.95 4.25 -18.82
CA GLN A 228 -29.36 4.36 -18.48
C GLN A 228 -29.57 4.08 -16.99
N SER A 229 -30.72 4.49 -16.45
CA SER A 229 -31.09 4.14 -15.08
C SER A 229 -31.23 2.62 -14.96
N PRO A 230 -30.55 1.98 -14.00
CA PRO A 230 -30.61 0.53 -13.87
C PRO A 230 -31.97 0.11 -13.29
N ASN A 231 -32.49 -1.02 -13.78
CA ASN A 231 -33.79 -1.57 -13.35
C ASN A 231 -33.69 -2.35 -12.02
N GLN A 232 -32.47 -2.66 -11.60
CA GLN A 232 -32.13 -3.35 -10.35
C GLN A 232 -30.94 -2.64 -9.71
N SER A 233 -30.76 -2.78 -8.39
CA SER A 233 -29.62 -2.18 -7.71
C SER A 233 -28.30 -2.78 -8.21
N PRO A 234 -27.38 -1.98 -8.77
CA PRO A 234 -25.99 -2.40 -8.96
C PRO A 234 -25.34 -2.76 -7.62
N ILE A 235 -24.30 -3.56 -7.64
CA ILE A 235 -23.56 -3.96 -6.44
C ILE A 235 -22.18 -3.31 -6.47
N LEU A 236 -21.89 -2.44 -5.51
CA LEU A 236 -20.51 -2.04 -5.23
C LEU A 236 -19.82 -3.18 -4.49
N GLN A 237 -18.73 -3.67 -5.04
CA GLN A 237 -17.88 -4.67 -4.41
C GLN A 237 -16.55 -4.04 -3.99
N ILE A 238 -16.13 -4.31 -2.76
CA ILE A 238 -14.78 -4.07 -2.28
C ILE A 238 -14.13 -5.45 -2.13
N GLY A 239 -13.09 -5.72 -2.91
CA GLY A 239 -12.44 -7.03 -2.97
C GLY A 239 -11.86 -7.46 -1.64
N SER A 240 -11.11 -6.58 -0.98
CA SER A 240 -10.59 -6.79 0.39
C SER A 240 -10.58 -5.48 1.15
N LEU A 241 -10.90 -5.52 2.44
CA LEU A 241 -10.85 -4.39 3.37
C LEU A 241 -10.27 -4.85 4.71
N ILE A 242 -9.25 -4.15 5.19
CA ILE A 242 -8.58 -4.39 6.48
C ILE A 242 -8.37 -3.06 7.22
N GLY A 243 -8.06 -3.14 8.52
CA GLY A 243 -7.71 -1.96 9.32
C GLY A 243 -8.88 -1.28 10.04
N LEU A 244 -10.10 -1.84 9.99
CA LEU A 244 -11.24 -1.25 10.70
C LEU A 244 -11.12 -1.44 12.22
N ASP A 245 -11.11 -0.33 12.96
CA ASP A 245 -11.04 -0.29 14.44
C ASP A 245 -12.42 0.03 15.06
N THR A 246 -13.47 -0.58 14.53
CA THR A 246 -14.84 -0.44 15.04
C THR A 246 -15.12 -1.37 16.23
N ALA A 247 -16.13 -1.05 17.03
CA ALA A 247 -16.60 -1.90 18.12
C ALA A 247 -16.99 -3.31 17.63
N GLU A 248 -17.57 -3.41 16.44
CA GLU A 248 -17.86 -4.68 15.78
C GLU A 248 -16.58 -5.44 15.41
N ALA A 249 -15.57 -4.77 14.85
CA ALA A 249 -14.29 -5.37 14.48
C ALA A 249 -13.52 -5.89 15.69
N TYR A 250 -13.53 -5.16 16.81
CA TYR A 250 -12.98 -5.63 18.08
C TYR A 250 -13.69 -6.87 18.60
N ARG A 251 -15.04 -6.88 18.61
CA ARG A 251 -15.84 -8.06 19.02
C ARG A 251 -15.60 -9.27 18.12
N ALA A 252 -15.28 -9.04 16.85
CA ALA A 252 -14.90 -10.07 15.88
C ALA A 252 -13.43 -10.51 15.98
N GLY A 253 -12.64 -9.88 16.85
CA GLY A 253 -11.20 -10.17 17.02
C GLY A 253 -10.30 -9.62 15.91
N GLN A 254 -10.83 -8.77 15.01
CA GLN A 254 -10.07 -8.13 13.93
C GLN A 254 -9.25 -6.92 14.43
N SER A 255 -9.75 -6.24 15.46
CA SER A 255 -9.04 -5.15 16.14
C SER A 255 -8.64 -5.57 17.55
N ARG A 256 -7.50 -5.05 18.04
CA ARG A 256 -7.01 -5.29 19.40
C ARG A 256 -7.20 -4.07 20.31
N ILE A 257 -7.85 -3.01 19.84
CA ILE A 257 -8.15 -1.81 20.64
C ILE A 257 -9.37 -2.07 21.53
N PRO A 258 -9.20 -2.19 22.87
CA PRO A 258 -10.33 -2.30 23.77
C PRO A 258 -11.10 -0.98 23.73
N SER A 259 -12.42 -1.04 23.49
CA SER A 259 -13.38 0.08 23.37
C SER A 259 -13.59 0.74 22.01
N ALA A 260 -12.79 0.40 20.97
CA ALA A 260 -13.01 0.67 19.54
C ALA A 260 -14.19 1.63 19.22
N ASP A 261 -14.00 2.92 19.53
CA ASP A 261 -15.04 3.97 19.46
C ASP A 261 -15.05 4.66 18.09
N MET A 262 -14.59 3.95 17.05
CA MET A 262 -14.55 4.47 15.69
C MET A 262 -15.87 4.20 14.98
N SER A 263 -16.34 5.18 14.20
CA SER A 263 -17.44 4.96 13.28
C SER A 263 -17.01 3.99 12.17
N PRO A 264 -17.93 3.18 11.61
CA PRO A 264 -17.67 2.40 10.41
C PRO A 264 -17.19 3.24 9.22
N LEU A 265 -16.59 2.56 8.24
CA LEU A 265 -16.39 3.12 6.89
C LEU A 265 -17.75 3.52 6.31
N GLU A 266 -17.86 4.72 5.77
CA GLU A 266 -19.05 5.22 5.09
C GLU A 266 -18.94 5.04 3.57
N VAL A 267 -20.03 4.56 2.96
CA VAL A 267 -20.21 4.53 1.51
C VAL A 267 -21.23 5.59 1.13
N ILE A 268 -20.81 6.53 0.30
CA ILE A 268 -21.61 7.68 -0.13
C ILE A 268 -21.70 7.67 -1.65
N VAL A 269 -22.91 7.73 -2.19
CA VAL A 269 -23.17 7.76 -3.64
C VAL A 269 -23.78 9.09 -4.02
N ASN A 270 -23.16 9.81 -4.95
CA ASN A 270 -23.61 11.14 -5.39
C ASN A 270 -23.86 12.11 -4.22
N GLY A 271 -23.05 12.02 -3.16
CA GLY A 271 -23.19 12.84 -1.95
C GLY A 271 -24.21 12.34 -0.91
N THR A 272 -24.95 11.26 -1.21
CA THR A 272 -25.90 10.64 -0.27
C THR A 272 -25.26 9.43 0.42
N PRO A 273 -25.17 9.37 1.76
CA PRO A 273 -24.74 8.16 2.46
C PRO A 273 -25.72 7.00 2.19
N VAL A 274 -25.20 5.84 1.79
CA VAL A 274 -26.02 4.67 1.42
C VAL A 274 -25.80 3.45 2.29
N GLN A 275 -24.58 3.27 2.82
CA GLN A 275 -24.23 2.12 3.64
C GLN A 275 -23.01 2.40 4.52
N THR A 276 -22.88 1.64 5.60
CA THR A 276 -21.68 1.59 6.44
C THR A 276 -21.07 0.19 6.48
N VAL A 277 -19.75 0.09 6.57
CA VAL A 277 -19.01 -1.17 6.71
C VAL A 277 -18.25 -1.18 8.02
N ALA A 278 -18.70 -2.02 8.96
CA ALA A 278 -18.12 -2.10 10.31
C ALA A 278 -17.08 -3.22 10.46
N LEU A 279 -17.07 -4.22 9.58
CA LEU A 279 -16.15 -5.35 9.63
C LEU A 279 -15.29 -5.40 8.38
N GLY A 280 -14.00 -5.67 8.56
CA GLY A 280 -13.10 -5.99 7.46
C GLY A 280 -13.38 -7.39 6.91
N GLY A 281 -12.88 -7.66 5.72
CA GLY A 281 -13.04 -8.95 5.07
C GLY A 281 -12.83 -8.90 3.57
N ASN A 282 -13.13 -10.02 2.92
CA ASN A 282 -13.03 -10.19 1.48
C ASN A 282 -14.42 -10.20 0.84
N ASN A 283 -14.52 -9.77 -0.43
CA ASN A 283 -15.74 -9.76 -1.24
C ASN A 283 -16.93 -9.06 -0.54
N ILE A 284 -16.69 -7.86 -0.01
CA ILE A 284 -17.74 -7.05 0.62
C ILE A 284 -18.66 -6.53 -0.48
N ARG A 285 -19.94 -6.86 -0.41
CA ARG A 285 -20.94 -6.53 -1.44
C ARG A 285 -21.99 -5.57 -0.87
N ILE A 286 -22.17 -4.45 -1.54
CA ILE A 286 -23.02 -3.34 -1.11
C ILE A 286 -24.00 -3.00 -2.23
N PRO A 287 -25.28 -3.37 -2.11
CA PRO A 287 -26.30 -2.96 -3.05
C PRO A 287 -26.44 -1.45 -3.07
N LEU A 288 -26.29 -0.83 -4.25
CA LEU A 288 -26.44 0.60 -4.42
C LEU A 288 -27.93 0.94 -4.62
N PRO A 289 -28.53 1.79 -3.76
CA PRO A 289 -29.94 2.11 -3.88
C PRO A 289 -30.20 2.89 -5.16
N LEU A 290 -31.22 2.47 -5.92
CA LEU A 290 -31.62 3.12 -7.17
C LEU A 290 -31.90 4.61 -6.99
N SER A 291 -32.42 5.03 -5.84
CA SER A 291 -32.70 6.43 -5.50
C SER A 291 -31.45 7.30 -5.35
N ALA A 292 -30.27 6.71 -5.12
CA ALA A 292 -29.01 7.44 -5.04
C ALA A 292 -28.28 7.51 -6.39
N LEU A 293 -28.73 6.75 -7.40
CA LEU A 293 -28.12 6.66 -8.72
C LEU A 293 -28.83 7.56 -9.73
N ARG A 294 -28.11 7.96 -10.78
CA ARG A 294 -28.65 8.71 -11.91
C ARG A 294 -28.09 8.17 -13.23
N SER A 295 -28.82 8.38 -14.32
CA SER A 295 -28.24 8.23 -15.65
C SER A 295 -27.09 9.23 -15.85
N GLY A 296 -26.03 8.82 -16.54
CA GLY A 296 -24.81 9.59 -16.71
C GLY A 296 -23.81 9.41 -15.57
N LEU A 297 -23.11 10.48 -15.21
CA LEU A 297 -22.00 10.46 -14.26
C LEU A 297 -22.46 10.26 -12.82
N ASN A 298 -21.95 9.24 -12.16
CA ASN A 298 -22.13 8.93 -10.75
C ASN A 298 -20.79 8.97 -10.02
N THR A 299 -20.82 9.25 -8.72
CA THR A 299 -19.66 9.16 -7.83
C THR A 299 -19.93 8.19 -6.68
N VAL A 300 -18.90 7.46 -6.29
CA VAL A 300 -18.83 6.68 -5.05
C VAL A 300 -17.68 7.23 -4.23
N VAL A 301 -17.96 7.53 -2.96
CA VAL A 301 -16.97 7.92 -1.97
C VAL A 301 -16.91 6.83 -0.91
N LEU A 302 -15.70 6.35 -0.61
CA LEU A 302 -15.40 5.51 0.54
C LEU A 302 -14.65 6.38 1.54
N ARG A 303 -15.23 6.61 2.71
CA ARG A 303 -14.68 7.49 3.77
C ARG A 303 -14.42 6.69 5.03
N THR A 304 -13.26 6.90 5.64
CA THR A 304 -12.83 6.20 6.85
C THR A 304 -13.71 6.52 8.05
N GLY A 305 -13.64 5.61 9.02
CA GLY A 305 -14.17 5.83 10.35
C GLY A 305 -13.50 6.99 11.06
N ARG A 306 -14.17 7.51 12.08
CA ARG A 306 -13.61 8.51 13.00
C ARG A 306 -14.08 8.30 14.43
N THR A 307 -13.38 8.86 15.41
CA THR A 307 -13.79 8.78 16.82
C THR A 307 -15.21 9.31 17.05
N ARG A 308 -16.04 8.53 17.76
CA ARG A 308 -17.44 8.85 18.08
C ARG A 308 -17.57 9.74 19.32
N GLN A 309 -16.65 9.64 20.28
CA GLN A 309 -16.53 10.58 21.39
C GLN A 309 -15.26 11.43 21.28
N MET A 310 -15.44 12.75 21.34
CA MET A 310 -14.36 13.72 21.50
C MET A 310 -13.59 13.38 22.78
N ALA A 311 -12.32 13.00 22.68
CA ALA A 311 -11.48 12.81 23.86
C ALA A 311 -11.33 14.16 24.58
N GLN A 312 -12.05 14.36 25.69
CA GLN A 312 -11.75 15.47 26.60
C GLN A 312 -10.39 15.17 27.22
N ALA A 313 -9.38 15.97 26.88
CA ALA A 313 -8.05 15.87 27.47
C ALA A 313 -8.15 15.90 29.00
N GLY A 314 -7.85 14.76 29.64
CA GLY A 314 -7.82 14.63 31.08
C GLY A 314 -6.67 15.45 31.65
N GLY A 315 -6.97 16.61 32.25
CA GLY A 315 -5.97 17.41 32.95
C GLY A 315 -5.35 16.63 34.11
N VAL A 316 -4.03 16.77 34.30
CA VAL A 316 -3.32 16.13 35.43
C VAL A 316 -3.61 16.95 36.70
N PRO A 317 -4.18 16.35 37.76
CA PRO A 317 -4.38 17.05 39.02
C PRO A 317 -3.05 17.19 39.74
N VAL A 318 -2.57 18.43 39.86
CA VAL A 318 -1.36 18.78 40.62
C VAL A 318 -1.81 19.30 41.99
N SER A 319 -1.25 18.72 43.06
CA SER A 319 -1.49 19.19 44.43
C SER A 319 -0.37 20.11 44.86
N ILE A 320 -0.69 21.38 45.11
CA ILE A 320 0.25 22.39 45.59
C ILE A 320 0.04 22.54 47.11
N PRO A 321 1.04 22.21 47.96
CA PRO A 321 0.93 22.43 49.39
C PRO A 321 0.99 23.93 49.70
N ILE A 322 0.01 24.41 50.48
CA ILE A 322 -0.04 25.78 51.01
C ILE A 322 -0.16 25.73 52.54
N PHE A 323 0.19 26.81 53.24
CA PHE A 323 0.08 26.84 54.70
C PHE A 323 -1.39 26.68 55.14
N GLY A 324 -1.73 25.47 55.62
CA GLY A 324 -3.07 25.07 56.05
C GLY A 324 -3.74 23.96 55.22
N GLY A 325 -3.12 23.44 54.15
CA GLY A 325 -3.65 22.32 53.37
C GLY A 325 -3.08 22.20 51.96
N ASN A 326 -3.69 21.37 51.12
CA ASN A 326 -3.27 21.21 49.72
C ASN A 326 -4.31 21.84 48.78
N LEU A 327 -3.87 22.76 47.90
CA LEU A 327 -4.70 23.24 46.79
C LEU A 327 -4.53 22.26 45.62
N ARG A 328 -5.64 21.67 45.15
CA ARG A 328 -5.65 20.83 43.94
C ARG A 328 -5.96 21.70 42.73
N VAL A 329 -5.06 21.71 41.75
CA VAL A 329 -5.23 22.44 40.49
C VAL A 329 -5.05 21.46 39.34
N ASN A 330 -5.99 21.42 38.40
CA ASN A 330 -5.80 20.67 37.16
C ASN A 330 -4.93 21.52 36.23
N VAL A 331 -3.74 21.04 35.92
CA VAL A 331 -2.81 21.74 35.04
C VAL A 331 -2.76 20.98 33.72
N ASN A 332 -3.04 21.69 32.63
CA ASN A 332 -2.91 21.12 31.29
C ASN A 332 -1.43 21.20 30.91
N VAL A 333 -0.76 20.05 30.84
CA VAL A 333 0.67 19.98 30.53
C VAL A 333 0.83 19.86 29.02
N GLY A 334 1.20 20.95 28.35
CA GLY A 334 1.56 20.95 26.93
C GLY A 334 0.86 22.06 26.15
N GLY A 335 1.64 23.00 25.63
CA GLY A 335 1.17 24.15 24.87
C GLY A 335 0.59 23.77 23.51
N GLY A 336 -0.70 24.04 23.36
CA GLY A 336 -1.47 23.93 22.13
C GLY A 336 -2.94 24.10 22.50
N GLN A 337 -3.67 24.95 21.77
CA GLN A 337 -5.10 25.16 22.01
C GLN A 337 -5.84 23.82 22.20
N GLY A 338 -6.61 23.70 23.29
CA GLY A 338 -7.47 22.55 23.55
C GLY A 338 -8.55 22.44 22.47
N GLY A 339 -8.23 21.76 21.38
CA GLY A 339 -9.19 21.23 20.41
C GLY A 339 -9.40 19.75 20.66
N SER A 340 -10.63 19.29 20.54
CA SER A 340 -10.91 17.86 20.41
C SER A 340 -10.21 17.32 19.17
N TRP A 341 -9.37 16.30 19.32
CA TRP A 341 -8.76 15.61 18.18
C TRP A 341 -9.76 14.59 17.64
N VAL A 342 -10.07 14.70 16.35
CA VAL A 342 -10.82 13.69 15.60
C VAL A 342 -9.78 12.81 14.92
N ASP A 343 -9.67 11.59 15.41
CA ASP A 343 -8.80 10.56 14.86
C ASP A 343 -9.58 9.79 13.80
N HIS A 344 -8.93 9.39 12.71
CA HIS A 344 -9.54 8.65 11.61
C HIS A 344 -8.94 7.25 11.48
N ASP A 345 -9.79 6.27 11.16
CA ASP A 345 -9.31 4.90 10.96
C ASP A 345 -8.31 4.86 9.80
N ASP A 346 -7.14 4.27 10.05
CA ASP A 346 -6.22 3.87 9.00
C ASP A 346 -6.63 2.50 8.45
N ILE A 347 -7.14 2.49 7.23
CA ILE A 347 -7.63 1.29 6.55
C ILE A 347 -6.87 1.04 5.25
N GLN A 348 -6.90 -0.20 4.80
CA GLN A 348 -6.54 -0.55 3.43
C GLN A 348 -7.67 -1.28 2.74
N LEU A 349 -7.89 -0.94 1.48
CA LEU A 349 -8.86 -1.62 0.64
C LEU A 349 -8.28 -1.89 -0.74
N ALA A 350 -8.80 -2.89 -1.44
CA ALA A 350 -8.40 -3.21 -2.81
C ALA A 350 -9.60 -3.61 -3.65
N ASN A 351 -9.46 -3.43 -4.96
CA ASN A 351 -10.38 -3.93 -5.98
C ASN A 351 -11.81 -3.44 -5.77
N VAL A 352 -12.03 -2.15 -5.99
CA VAL A 352 -13.36 -1.55 -5.96
C VAL A 352 -13.97 -1.66 -7.36
N VAL A 353 -15.06 -2.41 -7.46
CA VAL A 353 -15.78 -2.61 -8.73
C VAL A 353 -17.28 -2.40 -8.53
N VAL A 354 -18.00 -2.12 -9.60
CA VAL A 354 -19.47 -2.07 -9.61
C VAL A 354 -19.99 -3.13 -10.57
N ASP A 355 -20.67 -4.13 -10.03
CA ASP A 355 -21.43 -5.11 -10.81
C ASP A 355 -22.76 -4.46 -11.22
N LEU A 356 -23.00 -4.42 -12.53
CA LEU A 356 -24.21 -3.94 -13.15
C LEU A 356 -25.17 -5.11 -13.34
N PRO A 357 -26.47 -4.94 -13.00
CA PRO A 357 -27.47 -5.95 -13.36
C PRO A 357 -27.61 -6.00 -14.89
N GLU A 358 -28.10 -7.13 -15.40
CA GLU A 358 -28.57 -7.19 -16.78
C GLU A 358 -29.67 -6.14 -16.99
N PHE A 359 -29.53 -5.32 -18.03
CA PHE A 359 -30.37 -4.16 -18.28
C PHE A 359 -31.73 -4.51 -18.88
#